data_AF-A0A9W9ZNW1-F1
#
_entry.id   AF-A0A9W9ZNW1-F1
#
_cell.length_a   1.000
_cell.length_b   1.000
_cell.length_c   1.000
_cell.angle_alpha   90.00
_cell.angle_beta   90.00
_cell.angle_gamma   90.00
#
_symmetry.space_group_name_H-M   'P 1'
#
loop_
_entity.id
_entity.type
_entity.pdbx_description
1 polymer ?
#
loop_
_entity_poly.entity_id
_entity_poly.type
_entity_poly.pdbx_seq_one_letter_code
_entity_poly.pdbx_strand_id
1 'polypeptide(L)'
;MDAWMLRELGSDVQVIHCPKCSTTITFSYRYGNLIKRTLTNIENVKKQIQELANETINLASDLVRDRSRLTYDVQMMNAFPRNLLNMVVELSSRPNTMALHRMQVRSIPLIFTLKNHLLIMHQVDRANDLLQKMAKDQAMSKQQLELKDRLNSSKDALEKIKEYLEKPQLDLRTLNQVHEHTRTFFLFSLILEAQSEAIRRNRSFSSIGESRLQLARRRFDSFLQGKNEALLLDLLERIVSLLRIEVSLPPLPPEEPKDFENFPGFNRGVWKCCRQRHVYFMRSIVRDGKDVTVGREGCSQCTVMEERG
;
A
#
# COMPACT_ATOMS: atom_id res chain seq x y z
N MET A 1 -20.66 -17.74 -27.73
CA MET A 1 -19.49 -18.65 -27.69
C MET A 1 -18.27 -17.80 -27.38
N ASP A 2 -17.51 -18.10 -26.31
CA ASP A 2 -16.42 -17.22 -25.87
C ASP A 2 -15.33 -17.04 -26.94
N ALA A 3 -14.70 -15.86 -27.00
CA ALA A 3 -13.72 -15.49 -28.03
C ALA A 3 -12.49 -16.41 -28.13
N TRP A 4 -12.20 -17.20 -27.08
CA TRP A 4 -11.13 -18.20 -27.09
C TRP A 4 -11.51 -19.49 -27.83
N MET A 5 -12.81 -19.81 -27.95
CA MET A 5 -13.28 -20.92 -28.79
C MET A 5 -13.23 -20.57 -30.28
N LEU A 6 -13.38 -19.29 -30.64
CA LEU A 6 -13.35 -18.82 -32.03
C LEU A 6 -11.94 -18.77 -32.64
N ARG A 7 -10.88 -18.65 -31.84
CA ARG A 7 -9.50 -18.55 -32.36
C ARG A 7 -8.91 -19.88 -32.85
N GLU A 8 -9.41 -21.02 -32.39
CA GLU A 8 -8.98 -22.34 -32.90
C GLU A 8 -9.94 -22.93 -33.94
N LEU A 9 -11.11 -22.32 -34.12
CA LEU A 9 -12.05 -22.72 -35.14
C LEU A 9 -11.78 -21.84 -36.37
N GLY A 10 -10.83 -22.28 -37.20
CA GLY A 10 -10.97 -22.05 -38.64
C GLY A 10 -12.41 -22.38 -39.04
N SER A 11 -12.94 -21.66 -40.02
CA SER A 11 -14.36 -21.48 -40.38
C SER A 11 -15.23 -22.74 -40.60
N ASP A 12 -14.74 -23.95 -40.32
CA ASP A 12 -15.45 -25.21 -40.44
C ASP A 12 -15.47 -25.97 -39.11
N VAL A 13 -16.52 -25.77 -38.31
CA VAL A 13 -16.84 -26.67 -37.19
C VAL A 13 -17.43 -27.96 -37.77
N GLN A 14 -16.60 -28.76 -38.45
CA GLN A 14 -17.02 -30.09 -38.87
C GLN A 14 -17.06 -31.02 -37.65
N VAL A 15 -18.24 -31.58 -37.40
CA VAL A 15 -18.46 -32.61 -36.40
C VAL A 15 -17.54 -33.80 -36.70
N ILE A 16 -16.73 -34.21 -35.74
CA ILE A 16 -15.77 -35.32 -35.91
C ILE A 16 -16.56 -36.64 -35.86
N HIS A 17 -16.35 -37.52 -36.83
CA HIS A 17 -17.00 -38.84 -36.91
C HIS A 17 -16.00 -39.96 -36.64
N CYS A 18 -16.48 -41.07 -36.05
CA CYS A 18 -15.66 -42.27 -35.89
C CYS A 18 -15.31 -42.86 -37.27
N PRO A 19 -14.02 -43.08 -37.60
CA PRO A 19 -13.62 -43.58 -38.92
C PRO A 19 -14.05 -45.04 -39.18
N LYS A 20 -14.49 -45.78 -38.15
CA LYS A 20 -14.95 -47.17 -38.28
C LYS A 20 -16.47 -47.33 -38.42
N CYS A 21 -17.26 -46.46 -37.80
CA CYS A 21 -18.71 -46.63 -37.74
C CYS A 21 -19.49 -45.35 -38.06
N SER A 22 -18.79 -44.29 -38.45
CA SER A 22 -19.36 -42.98 -38.81
C SER A 22 -20.25 -42.35 -37.73
N THR A 23 -20.21 -42.85 -36.50
CA THR A 23 -20.93 -42.27 -35.38
C THR A 23 -20.32 -40.92 -35.03
N THR A 24 -21.17 -39.91 -34.89
CA THR A 24 -20.79 -38.58 -34.39
C THR A 24 -20.09 -38.70 -33.04
N ILE A 25 -18.83 -38.25 -32.97
CA ILE A 25 -18.09 -38.18 -31.73
C ILE A 25 -18.56 -36.91 -31.00
N THR A 26 -19.51 -37.09 -30.09
CA THR A 26 -20.07 -36.01 -29.27
C THR A 26 -19.14 -35.57 -28.14
N PHE A 27 -18.16 -36.40 -27.77
CA PHE A 27 -17.15 -36.06 -26.79
C PHE A 27 -15.79 -36.61 -27.24
N SER A 28 -14.75 -35.77 -27.26
CA SER A 28 -13.38 -36.26 -27.38
C SER A 28 -12.71 -36.20 -26.02
N TYR A 29 -12.09 -37.30 -25.60
CA TYR A 29 -11.27 -37.34 -24.37
C TYR A 29 -10.16 -36.28 -24.39
N ARG A 30 -9.68 -35.90 -25.58
CA ARG A 30 -8.72 -34.81 -25.77
C ARG A 30 -9.30 -33.45 -25.35
N TYR A 31 -10.54 -33.14 -25.73
CA TYR A 31 -11.24 -31.93 -25.29
C TYR A 31 -11.60 -31.98 -23.80
N GLY A 32 -12.03 -33.15 -23.29
CA GLY A 32 -12.31 -33.33 -21.87
C GLY A 32 -11.07 -33.10 -20.99
N ASN A 33 -9.91 -33.64 -21.39
CA ASN A 33 -8.65 -33.46 -20.67
C ASN A 33 -8.16 -32.00 -20.72
N LEU A 34 -8.37 -31.33 -21.86
CA LEU A 34 -8.06 -29.91 -21.98
C LEU A 34 -8.93 -29.05 -21.03
N ILE A 35 -10.25 -29.28 -21.02
CA ILE A 35 -11.18 -28.57 -20.13
C ILE A 35 -10.78 -28.80 -18.67
N LYS A 36 -10.51 -30.05 -18.29
CA LYS A 36 -10.05 -30.39 -16.93
C LYS A 36 -8.79 -29.61 -16.55
N ARG A 37 -7.76 -29.60 -17.40
CA ARG A 37 -6.51 -28.86 -17.14
C ARG A 37 -6.76 -27.35 -16.98
N THR A 38 -7.57 -26.76 -17.84
CA THR A 38 -7.92 -25.33 -17.76
C THR A 38 -8.67 -25.02 -16.46
N LEU A 39 -9.63 -25.86 -16.07
CA LEU A 39 -10.38 -25.69 -14.81
C LEU A 39 -9.45 -25.82 -13.59
N THR A 40 -8.55 -26.80 -13.57
CA THR A 40 -7.53 -26.93 -12.52
C THR A 40 -6.64 -25.69 -12.43
N ASN A 41 -6.20 -25.14 -13.57
CA ASN A 41 -5.42 -23.91 -13.60
C ASN A 41 -6.19 -22.70 -13.04
N ILE A 42 -7.48 -22.59 -13.35
CA ILE A 42 -8.34 -21.53 -12.79
C ILE A 42 -8.46 -21.66 -11.27
N GLU A 43 -8.66 -22.88 -10.75
CA GLU A 43 -8.73 -23.12 -9.30
C GLU A 43 -7.40 -22.80 -8.60
N ASN A 44 -6.26 -23.12 -9.22
CA ASN A 44 -4.95 -22.74 -8.68
C ASN A 44 -4.78 -21.22 -8.59
N VAL A 45 -5.20 -20.48 -9.62
CA VAL A 45 -5.14 -19.00 -9.60
C VAL A 45 -6.09 -18.42 -8.56
N LYS A 46 -7.31 -18.97 -8.41
CA LYS A 46 -8.24 -18.56 -7.34
C LYS A 46 -7.60 -18.71 -5.96
N LYS A 47 -6.89 -19.82 -5.73
CA LYS A 47 -6.18 -20.08 -4.47
C LYS A 47 -5.07 -19.05 -4.23
N GLN A 48 -4.26 -18.75 -5.24
CA GLN A 48 -3.21 -17.72 -5.14
C GLN A 48 -3.76 -16.33 -4.79
N ILE A 49 -4.90 -15.96 -5.39
CA ILE A 49 -5.58 -14.69 -5.09
C ILE A 49 -6.06 -14.67 -3.64
N GLN A 50 -6.58 -15.77 -3.13
CA GLN A 50 -7.01 -15.89 -1.73
C GLN A 50 -5.82 -15.82 -0.77
N GLU A 51 -4.70 -16.46 -1.09
CA GLU A 51 -3.45 -16.38 -0.34
C GLU A 51 -2.96 -14.92 -0.28
N LEU A 52 -2.93 -14.21 -1.42
CA LEU A 52 -2.54 -12.80 -1.45
C LEU A 52 -3.50 -11.90 -0.66
N ALA A 53 -4.81 -12.16 -0.72
CA ALA A 53 -5.80 -11.43 0.07
C ALA A 53 -5.59 -11.66 1.58
N ASN A 54 -5.22 -12.87 2.00
CA ASN A 54 -4.88 -13.21 3.38
C ASN A 54 -3.63 -12.47 3.86
N GLU A 55 -2.57 -12.48 3.06
CA GLU A 55 -1.35 -11.73 3.38
C GLU A 55 -1.67 -10.24 3.54
N THR A 56 -2.47 -9.68 2.62
CA THR A 56 -2.83 -8.27 2.64
C THR A 56 -3.67 -7.89 3.85
N ILE A 57 -4.65 -8.73 4.24
CA ILE A 57 -5.45 -8.44 5.44
C ILE A 57 -4.63 -8.59 6.72
N ASN A 58 -3.71 -9.55 6.79
CA ASN A 58 -2.82 -9.69 7.94
C ASN A 58 -1.92 -8.45 8.08
N LEU A 59 -1.34 -7.95 6.97
CA LEU A 59 -0.59 -6.70 6.97
C LEU A 59 -1.44 -5.50 7.44
N ALA A 60 -2.69 -5.40 6.98
CA ALA A 60 -3.62 -4.36 7.43
C ALA A 60 -3.89 -4.47 8.95
N SER A 61 -4.10 -5.69 9.45
CA SER A 61 -4.33 -5.94 10.88
C SER A 61 -3.10 -5.69 11.74
N ASP A 62 -1.90 -6.00 11.24
CA ASP A 62 -0.64 -5.72 11.91
C ASP A 62 -0.44 -4.21 12.06
N LEU A 63 -0.74 -3.41 11.03
CA LEU A 63 -0.71 -1.94 11.11
C LEU A 63 -1.62 -1.41 12.22
N VAL A 64 -2.85 -1.94 12.32
CA VAL A 64 -3.80 -1.57 13.38
C VAL A 64 -3.32 -2.02 14.76
N ARG A 65 -2.71 -3.21 14.86
CA ARG A 65 -2.18 -3.75 16.11
C ARG A 65 -1.03 -2.89 16.64
N ASP A 66 -0.15 -2.46 15.75
CA ASP A 66 1.02 -1.64 16.10
C ASP A 66 0.62 -0.28 16.70
N ARG A 67 -0.58 0.22 16.37
CA ARG A 67 -1.10 1.52 16.84
C ARG A 67 -2.56 1.45 17.25
N SER A 68 -2.80 1.36 18.56
CA SER A 68 -4.15 1.28 19.14
C SER A 68 -5.12 2.40 18.70
N ARG A 69 -4.61 3.60 18.38
CA ARG A 69 -5.40 4.72 17.84
C ARG A 69 -6.02 4.42 16.48
N LEU A 70 -5.34 3.63 15.64
CA LEU A 70 -5.88 3.23 14.33
C LEU A 70 -7.14 2.39 14.46
N THR A 71 -7.35 1.69 15.59
CA THR A 71 -8.63 0.99 15.83
C THR A 71 -9.82 1.95 15.76
N TYR A 72 -9.69 3.14 16.35
CA TYR A 72 -10.74 4.16 16.30
C TYR A 72 -10.89 4.72 14.88
N ASP A 73 -9.76 5.10 14.25
CA ASP A 73 -9.77 5.66 12.90
C ASP A 73 -10.38 4.69 11.87
N VAL A 74 -10.06 3.40 11.95
CA VAL A 74 -10.66 2.35 11.12
C VAL A 74 -12.17 2.28 11.32
N GLN A 75 -12.66 2.45 12.55
CA GLN A 75 -14.10 2.48 12.83
C GLN A 75 -14.79 3.73 12.28
N MET A 76 -14.07 4.83 12.02
CA MET A 76 -14.62 6.05 11.42
C MET A 76 -14.71 5.99 9.89
N MET A 77 -14.06 5.02 9.24
CA MET A 77 -14.08 4.80 7.78
C MET A 77 -15.44 4.29 7.25
N ASN A 78 -16.51 5.05 7.45
CA ASN A 78 -17.90 4.65 7.18
C ASN A 78 -18.18 4.26 5.72
N ALA A 79 -17.34 4.70 4.77
CA ALA A 79 -17.45 4.35 3.36
C ALA A 79 -16.94 2.94 3.02
N PHE A 80 -16.22 2.29 3.94
CA PHE A 80 -15.82 0.89 3.79
C PHE A 80 -16.88 -0.06 4.40
N PRO A 81 -17.03 -1.28 3.86
CA PRO A 81 -17.95 -2.26 4.43
C PRO A 81 -17.61 -2.59 5.89
N ARG A 82 -18.60 -2.49 6.78
CA ARG A 82 -18.42 -2.74 8.23
C ARG A 82 -17.87 -4.13 8.54
N ASN A 83 -18.27 -5.14 7.79
CA ASN A 83 -17.76 -6.50 7.94
C ASN A 83 -16.25 -6.61 7.64
N LEU A 84 -15.74 -5.81 6.69
CA LEU A 84 -14.30 -5.75 6.40
C LEU A 84 -13.55 -5.07 7.54
N LEU A 85 -14.03 -3.90 7.98
CA LEU A 85 -13.39 -3.16 9.08
C LEU A 85 -13.34 -3.96 10.37
N ASN A 86 -14.46 -4.60 10.74
CA ASN A 86 -14.54 -5.46 11.93
C ASN A 86 -13.57 -6.64 11.83
N MET A 87 -13.40 -7.23 10.64
CA MET A 87 -12.46 -8.32 10.42
C MET A 87 -11.01 -7.88 10.66
N VAL A 88 -10.62 -6.70 10.14
CA VAL A 88 -9.26 -6.17 10.35
C VAL A 88 -8.99 -5.90 11.84
N VAL A 89 -9.96 -5.32 12.55
CA VAL A 89 -9.86 -5.03 14.00
C VAL A 89 -9.88 -6.29 14.85
N GLU A 90 -10.68 -7.29 14.49
CA GLU A 90 -10.70 -8.57 15.19
C GLU A 90 -9.36 -9.30 15.06
N LEU A 91 -8.81 -9.34 13.84
CA LEU A 91 -7.51 -9.95 13.54
C LEU A 91 -6.34 -9.21 14.19
N SER A 92 -6.42 -7.88 14.35
CA SER A 92 -5.38 -7.13 15.06
C SER A 92 -5.33 -7.50 16.54
N SER A 93 -6.47 -7.85 17.14
CA SER A 93 -6.58 -8.27 18.54
C SER A 93 -6.33 -9.77 18.74
N ARG A 94 -6.63 -10.58 17.72
CA ARG A 94 -6.54 -12.05 17.75
C ARG A 94 -5.86 -12.57 16.48
N PRO A 95 -4.52 -12.46 16.39
CA PRO A 95 -3.79 -13.07 15.29
C PRO A 95 -4.02 -14.59 15.34
N ASN A 96 -4.25 -15.21 14.18
CA ASN A 96 -4.53 -16.65 13.95
C ASN A 96 -6.00 -17.11 13.92
N THR A 97 -7.01 -16.21 13.93
CA THR A 97 -8.37 -16.63 13.56
C THR A 97 -8.45 -16.92 12.05
N MET A 98 -9.05 -18.05 11.66
CA MET A 98 -9.31 -18.39 10.26
C MET A 98 -10.33 -17.43 9.62
N ALA A 99 -9.90 -16.23 9.24
CA ALA A 99 -10.75 -15.17 8.70
C ALA A 99 -11.28 -15.47 7.28
N LEU A 100 -10.56 -16.29 6.50
CA LEU A 100 -10.81 -16.42 5.06
C LEU A 100 -12.17 -17.04 4.72
N HIS A 101 -12.68 -18.02 5.47
CA HIS A 101 -13.96 -18.66 5.14
C HIS A 101 -15.16 -17.70 5.18
N ARG A 102 -15.02 -16.54 5.84
CA ARG A 102 -16.08 -15.52 5.94
C ARG A 102 -15.92 -14.39 4.93
N MET A 103 -14.79 -14.30 4.23
CA MET A 103 -14.53 -13.21 3.32
C MET A 103 -15.20 -13.46 1.97
N GLN A 104 -16.13 -12.60 1.61
CA GLN A 104 -16.73 -12.64 0.29
C GLN A 104 -15.67 -12.25 -0.75
N VAL A 105 -15.57 -13.03 -1.82
CA VAL A 105 -14.67 -12.78 -2.96
C VAL A 105 -14.76 -11.34 -3.49
N ARG A 106 -15.94 -10.72 -3.40
CA ARG A 106 -16.18 -9.34 -3.83
C ARG A 106 -15.47 -8.29 -2.98
N SER A 107 -15.05 -8.63 -1.76
CA SER A 107 -14.36 -7.72 -0.84
C SER A 107 -12.86 -7.64 -1.08
N ILE A 108 -12.28 -8.53 -1.89
CA ILE A 108 -10.82 -8.60 -2.10
C ILE A 108 -10.22 -7.27 -2.55
N PRO A 109 -10.75 -6.56 -3.57
CA PRO A 109 -10.17 -5.28 -3.98
C PRO A 109 -10.14 -4.23 -2.85
N LEU A 110 -11.17 -4.22 -2.01
CA LEU A 110 -11.29 -3.25 -0.91
C LEU A 110 -10.27 -3.49 0.20
N ILE A 111 -9.74 -4.70 0.35
CA ILE A 111 -8.68 -5.00 1.33
C ILE A 111 -7.38 -4.30 0.93
N PHE A 112 -7.03 -4.32 -0.36
CA PHE A 112 -5.85 -3.62 -0.87
C PHE A 112 -5.98 -2.12 -0.67
N THR A 113 -7.16 -1.57 -1.02
CA THR A 113 -7.45 -0.15 -0.78
C THR A 113 -7.34 0.20 0.70
N LEU A 114 -7.94 -0.62 1.59
CA LEU A 114 -7.86 -0.41 3.03
C LEU A 114 -6.41 -0.47 3.55
N LYS A 115 -5.62 -1.48 3.12
CA LYS A 115 -4.21 -1.62 3.47
C LYS A 115 -3.41 -0.38 3.07
N ASN A 116 -3.64 0.15 1.87
CA ASN A 116 -2.97 1.36 1.41
C ASN A 116 -3.31 2.57 2.30
N HIS A 117 -4.56 2.71 2.70
CA HIS A 117 -4.97 3.81 3.59
C HIS A 117 -4.33 3.66 4.97
N LEU A 118 -4.34 2.45 5.52
CA LEU A 118 -3.75 2.16 6.83
C LEU A 118 -2.24 2.42 6.86
N LEU A 119 -1.51 2.17 5.76
CA LEU A 119 -0.09 2.52 5.68
C LEU A 119 0.17 4.01 5.86
N ILE A 120 -0.69 4.86 5.29
CA ILE A 120 -0.59 6.31 5.38
C ILE A 120 -1.05 6.77 6.76
N MET A 121 -2.20 6.27 7.25
CA MET A 121 -2.71 6.62 8.58
C MET A 121 -1.74 6.22 9.71
N HIS A 122 -1.08 5.07 9.58
CA HIS A 122 -0.04 4.66 10.51
C HIS A 122 1.10 5.70 10.58
N GLN A 123 1.46 6.32 9.45
CA GLN A 123 2.46 7.38 9.42
C GLN A 123 1.93 8.71 9.98
N VAL A 124 0.67 9.04 9.71
CA VAL A 124 -0.01 10.17 10.34
C VAL A 124 0.02 10.04 11.87
N ASP A 125 -0.30 8.88 12.41
CA ASP A 125 -0.29 8.63 13.85
C ASP A 125 1.11 8.76 14.45
N ARG A 126 2.15 8.26 13.76
CA ARG A 126 3.55 8.47 14.17
C ARG A 126 3.90 9.95 14.27
N ALA A 127 3.49 10.75 13.29
CA ALA A 127 3.72 12.19 13.30
C ALA A 127 2.95 12.86 14.46
N ASN A 128 1.67 12.52 14.61
CA ASN A 128 0.83 13.07 15.67
C ASN A 128 1.35 12.74 17.08
N ASP A 129 1.89 11.55 17.31
CA ASP A 129 2.51 11.19 18.59
C ASP A 129 3.70 12.10 18.93
N LEU A 130 4.56 12.38 17.95
CA LEU A 130 5.69 13.30 18.12
C LEU A 130 5.19 14.72 18.43
N LEU A 131 4.24 15.21 17.63
CA LEU A 131 3.66 16.54 17.80
C LEU A 131 2.93 16.70 19.14
N GLN A 132 2.29 15.64 19.64
CA GLN A 132 1.62 15.65 20.95
C GLN A 132 2.60 15.64 22.13
N LYS A 133 3.70 14.87 22.04
CA LYS A 133 4.75 14.88 23.07
C LYS A 133 5.32 16.29 23.24
N MET A 134 5.70 16.92 22.12
CA MET A 134 6.24 18.29 22.13
C MET A 134 5.25 19.33 22.66
N ALA A 135 3.95 19.17 22.41
CA ALA A 135 2.94 20.10 22.91
C ALA A 135 2.79 20.05 24.45
N LYS A 136 3.12 18.91 25.09
CA LYS A 136 3.04 18.76 26.55
C LYS A 136 4.24 19.35 27.28
N ASP A 137 5.40 19.44 26.61
CA ASP A 137 6.68 19.82 27.22
C ASP A 137 6.96 21.34 27.20
N GLN A 138 6.00 22.17 26.77
CA GLN A 138 6.22 23.62 26.57
C GLN A 138 6.16 24.44 27.87
N ALA A 139 7.34 24.80 28.39
CA ALA A 139 7.55 25.96 29.27
C ALA A 139 7.96 27.20 28.44
N MET A 140 7.13 28.24 28.45
CA MET A 140 6.99 29.32 27.45
C MET A 140 8.24 30.18 27.14
N SER A 141 8.68 30.22 25.87
CA SER A 141 9.64 31.18 25.28
C SER A 141 9.19 31.64 23.86
N LYS A 142 9.68 32.79 23.35
CA LYS A 142 9.31 33.35 22.03
C LYS A 142 9.63 32.41 20.85
N GLN A 143 10.74 31.68 20.91
CA GLN A 143 11.08 30.64 19.92
C GLN A 143 10.07 29.47 19.93
N GLN A 144 9.36 29.26 21.04
CA GLN A 144 8.30 28.25 21.12
C GLN A 144 7.00 28.71 20.47
N LEU A 145 6.78 30.02 20.27
CA LEU A 145 5.58 30.52 19.61
C LEU A 145 5.60 30.19 18.10
N GLU A 146 6.70 30.45 17.42
CA GLU A 146 6.88 30.08 16.00
C GLU A 146 6.85 28.55 15.79
N LEU A 147 7.40 27.80 16.75
CA LEU A 147 7.30 26.34 16.79
C LEU A 147 5.85 25.89 16.93
N LYS A 148 5.06 26.57 17.78
CA LYS A 148 3.66 26.25 18.05
C LYS A 148 2.78 26.45 16.82
N ASP A 149 2.99 27.52 16.06
CA ASP A 149 2.22 27.76 14.83
C ASP A 149 2.47 26.67 13.79
N ARG A 150 3.73 26.30 13.55
CA ARG A 150 4.10 25.21 12.62
C ARG A 150 3.58 23.85 13.08
N LEU A 151 3.59 23.60 14.39
CA LEU A 151 3.05 22.38 15.00
C LEU A 151 1.54 22.30 14.77
N ASN A 152 0.82 23.41 14.94
CA ASN A 152 -0.62 23.47 14.69
C ASN A 152 -0.95 23.28 13.21
N SER A 153 -0.23 23.94 12.30
CA SER A 153 -0.40 23.73 10.85
C SER A 153 -0.14 22.29 10.43
N SER A 154 0.86 21.64 11.02
CA SER A 154 1.15 20.22 10.75
C SER A 154 0.03 19.31 11.24
N LYS A 155 -0.52 19.56 12.45
CA LYS A 155 -1.67 18.79 12.97
C LYS A 155 -2.91 18.94 12.10
N ASP A 156 -3.26 20.17 11.71
CA ASP A 156 -4.41 20.44 10.85
C ASP A 156 -4.29 19.73 9.48
N ALA A 157 -3.11 19.79 8.87
CA ALA A 157 -2.87 19.10 7.59
C ALA A 157 -2.93 17.57 7.72
N LEU A 158 -2.39 17.01 8.80
CA LEU A 158 -2.46 15.58 9.08
C LEU A 158 -3.90 15.11 9.33
N GLU A 159 -4.73 15.92 9.99
CA GLU A 159 -6.15 15.61 10.19
C GLU A 159 -6.91 15.59 8.86
N LYS A 160 -6.67 16.57 7.99
CA LYS A 160 -7.24 16.58 6.62
C LYS A 160 -6.84 15.35 5.80
N ILE A 161 -5.62 14.83 6.00
CA ILE A 161 -5.20 13.57 5.38
C ILE A 161 -6.01 12.39 5.94
N LYS A 162 -6.27 12.34 7.25
CA LYS A 162 -7.15 11.30 7.82
C LYS A 162 -8.55 11.34 7.21
N GLU A 163 -9.17 12.52 7.20
CA GLU A 163 -10.50 12.75 6.63
C GLU A 163 -10.57 12.32 5.16
N TYR A 164 -9.53 12.63 4.38
CA TYR A 164 -9.42 12.21 2.97
C TYR A 164 -9.39 10.67 2.83
N LEU A 165 -8.71 9.98 3.75
CA LEU A 165 -8.54 8.52 3.74
C LEU A 165 -9.72 7.75 4.35
N GLU A 166 -10.71 8.43 4.95
CA GLU A 166 -11.95 7.78 5.41
C GLU A 166 -12.77 7.19 4.25
N LYS A 167 -12.59 7.73 3.04
CA LYS A 167 -13.25 7.30 1.80
C LYS A 167 -12.28 6.50 0.93
N PRO A 168 -12.67 5.33 0.37
CA PRO A 168 -11.84 4.52 -0.52
C PRO A 168 -11.21 5.32 -1.67
N GLN A 169 -9.89 5.29 -1.79
CA GLN A 169 -9.14 5.94 -2.85
C GLN A 169 -8.56 4.89 -3.81
N LEU A 170 -8.99 4.93 -5.07
CA LEU A 170 -8.61 3.92 -6.06
C LEU A 170 -7.40 4.33 -6.90
N ASP A 171 -7.07 5.63 -6.95
CA ASP A 171 -5.93 6.10 -7.71
C ASP A 171 -4.63 5.96 -6.91
N LEU A 172 -3.79 5.00 -7.32
CA LEU A 172 -2.55 4.69 -6.63
C LEU A 172 -1.53 5.85 -6.72
N ARG A 173 -1.56 6.63 -7.79
CA ARG A 173 -0.64 7.78 -7.96
C ARG A 173 -0.98 8.89 -6.97
N THR A 174 -2.25 9.24 -6.84
CA THR A 174 -2.73 10.20 -5.84
C THR A 174 -2.43 9.69 -4.43
N LEU A 175 -2.69 8.41 -4.13
CA LEU A 175 -2.34 7.82 -2.84
C LEU A 175 -0.83 7.90 -2.54
N ASN A 176 0.02 7.63 -3.53
CA ASN A 176 1.46 7.80 -3.39
C ASN A 176 1.81 9.27 -3.10
N GLN A 177 1.21 10.25 -3.78
CA GLN A 177 1.43 11.67 -3.47
C GLN A 177 1.01 12.03 -2.04
N VAL A 178 -0.14 11.52 -1.59
CA VAL A 178 -0.62 11.72 -0.21
C VAL A 178 0.34 11.08 0.79
N HIS A 179 0.89 9.91 0.49
CA HIS A 179 1.95 9.29 1.29
C HIS A 179 3.21 10.14 1.37
N GLU A 180 3.71 10.65 0.24
CA GLU A 180 4.91 11.50 0.20
C GLU A 180 4.69 12.82 0.97
N HIS A 181 3.50 13.41 0.88
CA HIS A 181 3.12 14.56 1.70
C HIS A 181 3.09 14.20 3.20
N THR A 182 2.49 13.06 3.55
CA THR A 182 2.45 12.56 4.94
C THR A 182 3.86 12.33 5.49
N ARG A 183 4.74 11.74 4.67
CA ARG A 183 6.15 11.53 5.01
C ARG A 183 6.89 12.84 5.21
N THR A 184 6.59 13.87 4.41
CA THR A 184 7.13 15.22 4.60
C THR A 184 6.74 15.78 5.97
N PHE A 185 5.46 15.69 6.37
CA PHE A 185 5.01 16.11 7.70
C PHE A 185 5.66 15.31 8.82
N PHE A 186 5.82 13.99 8.65
CA PHE A 186 6.48 13.13 9.63
C PHE A 186 7.96 13.51 9.83
N LEU A 187 8.71 13.67 8.74
CA LEU A 187 10.11 14.07 8.79
C LEU A 187 10.28 15.47 9.38
N PHE A 188 9.40 16.42 9.05
CA PHE A 188 9.42 17.73 9.67
C PHE A 188 9.12 17.65 11.18
N SER A 189 8.20 16.77 11.60
CA SER A 189 7.93 16.53 13.02
C SER A 189 9.17 16.01 13.78
N LEU A 190 10.03 15.23 13.12
CA LEU A 190 11.32 14.78 13.68
C LEU A 190 12.35 15.92 13.79
N ILE A 191 12.32 16.91 12.88
CA ILE A 191 13.13 18.13 12.99
C ILE A 191 12.69 18.94 14.20
N LEU A 192 11.38 19.10 14.40
CA LEU A 192 10.81 19.78 15.55
C LEU A 192 11.19 19.05 16.86
N GLU A 193 11.20 17.72 16.87
CA GLU A 193 11.66 16.92 18.01
C GLU A 193 13.13 17.21 18.34
N ALA A 194 14.01 17.19 17.34
CA ALA A 194 15.43 17.51 17.54
C ALA A 194 15.64 18.93 18.08
N GLN A 195 14.87 19.90 17.57
CA GLN A 195 14.92 21.27 18.07
C GLN A 195 14.40 21.38 19.50
N SER A 196 13.29 20.72 19.82
CA SER A 196 12.73 20.68 21.17
C SER A 196 13.74 20.08 22.16
N GLU A 197 14.43 19.02 21.75
CA GLU A 197 15.46 18.37 22.56
C GLU A 197 16.68 19.27 22.79
N ALA A 198 17.12 20.02 21.76
CA ALA A 198 18.20 21.00 21.90
C ALA A 198 17.85 22.06 22.97
N ILE A 199 16.63 22.63 22.89
CA ILE A 199 16.12 23.61 23.84
C ILE A 199 16.06 23.00 25.24
N ARG A 200 15.49 21.79 25.39
CA ARG A 200 15.35 21.10 26.67
C ARG A 200 16.70 20.86 27.35
N ARG A 201 17.74 20.55 26.57
CA ARG A 201 19.11 20.33 27.07
C ARG A 201 19.91 21.63 27.23
N ASN A 202 19.32 22.79 26.95
CA ASN A 202 19.98 24.08 26.89
C ASN A 202 21.23 24.06 25.99
N ARG A 203 21.13 23.39 24.83
CA ARG A 203 22.18 23.28 23.82
C ARG A 203 21.75 24.04 22.57
N SER A 204 22.68 24.76 21.96
CA SER A 204 22.53 25.27 20.61
C SER A 204 23.00 24.24 19.60
N PHE A 205 22.42 24.26 18.40
CA PHE A 205 23.01 23.59 17.25
C PHE A 205 24.34 24.24 16.88
N SER A 206 25.18 23.50 16.16
CA SER A 206 26.34 24.09 15.49
C SER A 206 25.88 25.14 14.45
N SER A 207 26.78 26.02 13.99
CA SER A 207 26.46 26.98 12.92
C SER A 207 25.93 26.30 11.66
N ILE A 208 26.46 25.12 11.35
CA ILE A 208 26.01 24.28 10.23
C ILE A 208 24.63 23.67 10.54
N GLY A 209 24.43 23.16 11.75
CA GLY A 209 23.13 22.65 12.22
C GLY A 209 22.03 23.69 12.15
N GLU A 210 22.31 24.92 12.60
CA GLU A 210 21.37 26.04 12.52
C GLU A 210 21.03 26.40 11.07
N SER A 211 22.03 26.40 10.18
CA SER A 211 21.82 26.60 8.74
C SER A 211 20.91 25.52 8.12
N ARG A 212 21.08 24.25 8.52
CA ARG A 212 20.23 23.13 8.10
C ARG A 212 18.80 23.29 8.61
N LEU A 213 18.63 23.67 9.88
CA LEU A 213 17.33 23.91 10.50
C LEU A 213 16.58 25.04 9.78
N GLN A 214 17.24 26.16 9.50
CA GLN A 214 16.67 27.27 8.74
C GLN A 214 16.30 26.87 7.30
N LEU A 215 17.14 26.06 6.64
CA LEU A 215 16.82 25.54 5.31
C LEU A 215 15.57 24.66 5.35
N ALA A 216 15.48 23.71 6.28
CA ALA A 216 14.31 22.85 6.42
C ALA A 216 13.04 23.65 6.71
N ARG A 217 13.11 24.66 7.58
CA ARG A 217 11.98 25.55 7.88
C ARG A 217 11.47 26.29 6.65
N ARG A 218 12.36 26.96 5.92
CA ARG A 218 12.00 27.71 4.70
C ARG A 218 11.37 26.80 3.64
N ARG A 219 11.93 25.60 3.46
CA ARG A 219 11.40 24.61 2.52
C ARG A 219 10.02 24.11 2.94
N PHE A 220 9.84 23.81 4.23
CA PHE A 220 8.55 23.40 4.76
C PHE A 220 7.48 24.49 4.63
N ASP A 221 7.82 25.75 4.88
CA ASP A 221 6.89 26.88 4.68
C ASP A 221 6.49 27.01 3.21
N SER A 222 7.43 26.81 2.29
CA SER A 222 7.15 26.80 0.84
C SER A 222 6.23 25.64 0.45
N PHE A 223 6.44 24.46 1.03
CA PHE A 223 5.59 23.28 0.86
C PHE A 223 4.16 23.55 1.36
N LEU A 224 4.00 24.14 2.55
CA LEU A 224 2.68 24.53 3.08
C LEU A 224 1.95 25.54 2.18
N GLN A 225 2.69 26.40 1.47
CA GLN A 225 2.15 27.37 0.50
C GLN A 225 1.84 26.76 -0.87
N GLY A 226 2.05 25.45 -1.07
CA GLY A 226 1.89 24.80 -2.37
C GLY A 226 2.93 25.21 -3.42
N LYS A 227 3.99 25.91 -3.00
CA LYS A 227 5.13 26.26 -3.87
C LYS A 227 5.99 25.02 -3.99
N ASN A 228 5.72 24.25 -5.03
CA ASN A 228 6.30 22.93 -5.28
C ASN A 228 7.75 23.02 -5.78
N GLU A 229 8.62 23.72 -5.04
CA GLU A 229 10.05 23.50 -5.17
C GLU A 229 10.39 22.24 -4.39
N ALA A 230 10.39 21.11 -5.10
CA ALA A 230 10.88 19.78 -4.69
C ALA A 230 11.48 19.78 -3.29
N LEU A 231 10.62 19.59 -2.28
CA LEU A 231 11.08 19.19 -0.97
C LEU A 231 11.52 17.73 -1.16
N LEU A 232 12.75 17.56 -1.63
CA LEU A 232 13.34 16.25 -1.87
C LEU A 232 13.34 15.55 -0.52
N LEU A 233 12.50 14.52 -0.37
CA LEU A 233 12.39 13.77 0.86
C LEU A 233 13.77 13.28 1.31
N ASP A 234 14.62 12.86 0.37
CA ASP A 234 16.02 12.49 0.61
C ASP A 234 16.83 13.60 1.30
N LEU A 235 16.64 14.86 0.88
CA LEU A 235 17.30 16.00 1.51
C LEU A 235 16.76 16.21 2.93
N LEU A 236 15.44 16.10 3.12
CA LEU A 236 14.82 16.27 4.43
C LEU A 236 15.25 15.17 5.40
N GLU A 237 15.29 13.91 4.96
CA GLU A 237 15.83 12.78 5.72
C GLU A 237 17.28 12.97 6.12
N ARG A 238 18.10 13.45 5.18
CA ARG A 238 19.51 13.76 5.47
C ARG A 238 19.63 14.86 6.51
N ILE A 239 18.82 15.92 6.41
CA ILE A 239 18.80 16.98 7.42
C ILE A 239 18.36 16.43 8.78
N VAL A 240 17.28 15.66 8.84
CA VAL A 240 16.79 15.03 10.08
C VAL A 240 17.90 14.20 10.72
N SER A 241 18.54 13.32 9.96
CA SER A 241 19.60 12.44 10.46
C SER A 241 20.76 13.23 11.07
N LEU A 242 21.21 14.28 10.38
CA LEU A 242 22.31 15.13 10.85
C LEU A 242 21.94 15.92 12.11
N LEU A 243 20.74 16.51 12.16
CA LEU A 243 20.28 17.25 13.34
C LEU A 243 20.13 16.34 14.56
N ARG A 244 19.61 15.11 14.38
CA ARG A 244 19.47 14.13 15.47
C ARG A 244 20.81 13.71 16.06
N ILE A 245 21.85 13.58 15.23
CA ILE A 245 23.22 13.30 15.69
C ILE A 245 23.73 14.43 16.59
N GLU A 246 23.54 15.70 16.19
CA GLU A 246 23.99 16.86 16.98
C GLU A 246 23.37 16.91 18.39
N VAL A 247 22.11 16.45 18.53
CA VAL A 247 21.41 16.40 19.83
C VAL A 247 21.46 15.03 20.51
N SER A 248 22.21 14.07 19.96
CA SER A 248 22.32 12.70 20.48
C SER A 248 20.95 12.01 20.63
N LEU A 249 20.07 12.18 19.65
CA LEU A 249 18.84 11.40 19.51
C LEU A 249 19.12 10.10 18.73
N PRO A 250 18.33 9.03 18.95
CA PRO A 250 18.48 7.79 18.20
C PRO A 250 18.38 8.01 16.69
N PRO A 251 19.13 7.27 15.86
CA PRO A 251 19.02 7.37 14.40
C PRO A 251 17.61 7.01 13.93
N LEU A 252 17.27 7.45 12.73
CA LEU A 252 16.00 7.03 12.11
C LEU A 252 16.05 5.52 11.84
N PRO A 253 14.99 4.77 12.18
CA PRO A 253 14.88 3.41 11.68
C PRO A 253 14.79 3.47 10.15
N PRO A 254 15.40 2.50 9.44
CA PRO A 254 15.24 2.40 8.00
C PRO A 254 13.74 2.27 7.69
N GLU A 255 13.24 3.15 6.82
CA GLU A 255 11.88 3.04 6.31
C GLU A 255 11.93 2.13 5.09
N GLU A 256 11.24 0.99 5.15
CA GLU A 256 11.11 0.11 3.99
C GLU A 256 10.26 0.81 2.91
N PRO A 257 10.63 0.67 1.63
CA PRO A 257 9.82 1.21 0.55
C PRO A 257 8.43 0.57 0.59
N LYS A 258 7.41 1.42 0.67
CA LYS A 258 6.02 0.98 0.71
C LYS A 258 5.44 0.96 -0.69
N ASP A 259 5.04 -0.22 -1.13
CA ASP A 259 4.30 -0.38 -2.36
C ASP A 259 2.81 -0.10 -2.14
N PHE A 260 2.28 0.79 -2.97
CA PHE A 260 0.84 0.99 -3.11
C PHE A 260 0.35 0.03 -4.18
N GLU A 261 -0.56 -0.86 -3.82
CA GLU A 261 -1.05 -1.88 -4.74
C GLU A 261 -2.55 -1.84 -4.81
N ASN A 262 -3.10 -2.04 -6.01
CA ASN A 262 -4.51 -2.35 -6.16
C ASN A 262 -4.63 -3.67 -6.90
N PHE A 263 -5.45 -4.56 -6.34
CA PHE A 263 -5.81 -5.79 -7.01
C PHE A 263 -7.30 -5.74 -7.39
N PRO A 264 -7.63 -5.72 -8.70
CA PRO A 264 -9.02 -5.71 -9.16
C PRO A 264 -9.79 -7.02 -8.90
N GLY A 265 -9.21 -8.00 -8.20
CA GLY A 265 -9.89 -9.24 -7.83
C GLY A 265 -10.16 -10.13 -9.04
N PHE A 266 -11.42 -10.60 -9.14
CA PHE A 266 -11.88 -11.49 -10.21
C PHE A 266 -12.47 -10.75 -11.42
N ASN A 267 -12.25 -9.43 -11.51
CA ASN A 267 -12.77 -8.62 -12.60
C ASN A 267 -12.13 -8.98 -13.97
N ARG A 268 -12.87 -8.75 -15.06
CA ARG A 268 -12.42 -9.05 -16.43
C ARG A 268 -11.19 -8.21 -16.81
N GLY A 269 -10.23 -8.81 -17.52
CA GLY A 269 -9.03 -8.13 -18.06
C GLY A 269 -7.72 -8.34 -17.27
N VAL A 270 -7.85 -8.81 -16.03
CA VAL A 270 -6.75 -9.04 -15.06
C VAL A 270 -6.10 -10.41 -15.27
N TRP A 271 -6.91 -11.36 -15.75
CA TRP A 271 -6.55 -12.74 -16.02
C TRP A 271 -5.96 -12.83 -17.43
N LYS A 272 -4.80 -13.48 -17.54
CA LYS A 272 -4.11 -13.76 -18.79
C LYS A 272 -3.93 -15.26 -18.94
N CYS A 273 -3.75 -15.69 -20.18
CA CYS A 273 -3.49 -17.06 -20.54
C CYS A 273 -2.24 -17.08 -21.42
N CYS A 274 -1.23 -17.85 -21.03
CA CYS A 274 0.01 -17.95 -21.82
C CYS A 274 -0.18 -18.89 -23.02
N ARG A 275 0.83 -18.98 -23.90
CA ARG A 275 0.81 -19.88 -25.07
C ARG A 275 0.66 -21.36 -24.69
N GLN A 276 1.13 -21.75 -23.50
CA GLN A 276 0.99 -23.10 -22.94
C GLN A 276 -0.35 -23.33 -22.21
N ARG A 277 -1.28 -22.36 -22.28
CA ARG A 277 -2.62 -22.42 -21.65
C ARG A 277 -2.64 -22.41 -20.12
N HIS A 278 -1.55 -21.95 -19.49
CA HIS A 278 -1.57 -21.63 -18.08
C HIS A 278 -2.27 -20.29 -17.85
N VAL A 279 -3.19 -20.28 -16.89
CA VAL A 279 -3.89 -19.07 -16.46
C VAL A 279 -3.07 -18.39 -15.37
N TYR A 280 -2.94 -17.07 -15.44
CA TYR A 280 -2.25 -16.26 -14.45
C TYR A 280 -2.91 -14.87 -14.35
N PHE A 281 -2.55 -14.07 -13.35
CA PHE A 281 -3.03 -12.70 -13.21
C PHE A 281 -1.87 -11.70 -13.20
N MET A 282 -2.16 -10.47 -13.60
CA MET A 282 -1.23 -9.34 -13.44
C MET A 282 -1.79 -8.38 -12.40
N ARG A 283 -0.90 -7.71 -11.66
CA ARG A 283 -1.26 -6.62 -10.75
C ARG A 283 -0.44 -5.37 -11.08
N SER A 284 -1.03 -4.21 -10.80
CA SER A 284 -0.35 -2.93 -10.92
C SER A 284 -0.01 -2.43 -9.53
N ILE A 285 1.26 -2.11 -9.34
CA ILE A 285 1.79 -1.51 -8.12
C ILE A 285 2.39 -0.15 -8.46
N VAL A 286 2.34 0.80 -7.52
CA VAL A 286 3.08 2.06 -7.61
C VAL A 286 4.21 1.98 -6.60
N ARG A 287 5.44 2.05 -7.11
CA ARG A 287 6.69 2.10 -6.34
C ARG A 287 7.45 3.36 -6.76
N ASP A 288 7.81 4.20 -5.79
CA ASP A 288 8.51 5.46 -6.02
C ASP A 288 7.81 6.34 -7.09
N GLY A 289 6.47 6.38 -7.04
CA GLY A 289 5.65 7.13 -8.00
C GLY A 289 5.61 6.56 -9.43
N LYS A 290 6.19 5.38 -9.68
CA LYS A 290 6.18 4.72 -11.00
C LYS A 290 5.25 3.51 -11.00
N ASP A 291 4.47 3.38 -12.07
CA ASP A 291 3.64 2.18 -12.28
C ASP A 291 4.53 0.99 -12.66
N VAL A 292 4.46 -0.07 -11.87
CA VAL A 292 5.14 -1.34 -12.12
C VAL A 292 4.07 -2.42 -12.29
N THR A 293 4.16 -3.16 -13.40
CA THR A 293 3.29 -4.32 -13.65
C THR A 293 3.97 -5.58 -13.15
N VAL A 294 3.43 -6.19 -12.09
CA VAL A 294 3.93 -7.47 -11.55
C VAL A 294 3.18 -8.63 -12.22
N GLY A 295 3.92 -9.69 -12.57
CA GLY A 295 3.41 -10.83 -13.35
C GLY A 295 3.54 -10.65 -14.87
N ARG A 296 4.29 -9.65 -15.33
CA ARG A 296 4.52 -9.36 -16.77
C ARG A 296 5.55 -10.30 -17.42
N GLU A 297 6.46 -10.87 -16.63
CA GLU A 297 7.54 -11.76 -17.09
C GLU A 297 7.05 -13.13 -17.60
N GLY A 298 5.73 -13.35 -17.57
CA GLY A 298 5.11 -14.55 -18.11
C GLY A 298 4.53 -15.43 -17.01
N CYS A 299 4.00 -16.57 -17.43
CA CYS A 299 3.46 -17.54 -16.49
C CYS A 299 4.60 -18.13 -15.66
N SER A 300 4.51 -18.02 -14.33
CA SER A 300 5.48 -18.63 -13.39
C SER A 300 5.68 -20.13 -13.60
N GLN A 301 4.68 -20.83 -14.14
CA GLN A 301 4.81 -22.26 -14.49
C GLN A 301 5.61 -22.49 -15.79
N CYS A 302 5.69 -21.49 -16.68
CA CYS A 302 6.49 -21.59 -17.90
C CYS A 302 7.95 -21.23 -17.63
N THR A 303 8.23 -20.23 -16.78
CA THR A 303 9.60 -19.84 -16.40
C THR A 303 10.33 -20.98 -15.68
N VAL A 304 9.63 -21.74 -14.82
CA VAL A 304 10.19 -22.92 -14.13
C VAL A 304 10.53 -24.08 -15.09
N MET A 305 9.91 -24.14 -16.28
CA MET A 305 10.20 -25.19 -17.27
C MET A 305 11.36 -24.83 -18.21
N GLU A 306 11.63 -23.55 -18.45
CA GLU A 306 12.78 -23.12 -19.27
C GLU A 306 14.13 -23.28 -18.52
N GLU A 307 14.13 -23.23 -17.19
CA GLU A 307 15.34 -23.47 -16.37
C GLU A 307 15.68 -24.95 -16.15
N ARG A 308 14.83 -25.87 -16.62
CA ARG A 308 15.03 -27.33 -16.55
C ARG A 308 15.21 -27.98 -17.93
N GLY A 309 15.38 -27.18 -18.98
CA GLY A 309 15.62 -27.61 -20.36
C GLY A 309 17.09 -27.60 -20.72
#